data_AF-A0A527ZDG2-F1
#
_entry.id   AF-A0A527ZDG2-F1
#
_cell.length_a   1.000
_cell.length_b   1.000
_cell.length_c   1.000
_cell.angle_alpha   90.00
_cell.angle_beta   90.00
_cell.angle_gamma   90.00
#
_symmetry.space_group_name_H-M   'P 1'
#
loop_
_entity.id
_entity.type
_entity.pdbx_description
1 polymer ?
#
loop_
_entity_poly.entity_id
_entity_poly.type
_entity_poly.pdbx_seq_one_letter_code
_entity_poly.pdbx_strand_id
1 'polypeptide(L)'
;AIYMHDTPQKTFFQRDMRALSHGCVRLQDPRGMAAAVLGTSVDYIAEKLKHGHATEKVARRIPVYVAYFTAWPDMSGKVEYFSDIYDRDTRLQQALDSTEAVRSPAI
;
A
#
# COMPACT_ATOMS: atom_id res chain seq x y z
N ALA A 1 -10.39 5.89 10.89
CA ALA A 1 -9.16 6.49 10.34
C ALA A 1 -8.27 5.38 9.77
N ILE A 2 -7.46 5.67 8.75
CA ILE A 2 -6.54 4.72 8.10
C ILE A 2 -5.11 5.21 8.28
N TYR A 3 -4.19 4.31 8.65
CA TYR A 3 -2.79 4.63 8.94
C TYR A 3 -1.86 3.47 8.59
N MET A 4 -0.55 3.76 8.51
CA MET A 4 0.52 2.77 8.42
C MET A 4 1.04 2.45 9.82
N HIS A 5 1.13 1.18 10.19
CA HIS A 5 1.54 0.79 11.56
C HIS A 5 2.26 -0.56 11.64
N ASP A 6 2.85 -0.83 12.80
CA ASP A 6 3.45 -2.13 13.12
C ASP A 6 2.42 -3.21 13.46
N THR A 7 2.82 -4.47 13.38
CA THR A 7 2.04 -5.63 13.82
C THR A 7 2.93 -6.65 14.55
N PRO A 8 2.48 -7.24 15.67
CA PRO A 8 3.20 -8.34 16.30
C PRO A 8 3.18 -9.61 15.43
N GLN A 9 2.22 -9.75 14.51
CA GLN A 9 2.05 -10.93 13.65
C GLN A 9 2.95 -10.84 12.40
N LYS A 10 4.27 -10.87 12.61
CA LYS A 10 5.27 -10.74 11.52
C LYS A 10 5.24 -11.90 10.51
N THR A 11 4.78 -13.07 10.92
CA THR A 11 4.66 -14.25 10.04
C THR A 11 3.68 -14.03 8.88
N PHE A 12 2.76 -13.06 8.97
CA PHE A 12 1.83 -12.75 7.88
C PHE A 12 2.51 -12.17 6.65
N PHE A 13 3.72 -11.62 6.79
CA PHE A 13 4.48 -11.14 5.63
C PHE A 13 5.05 -12.28 4.77
N GLN A 14 5.03 -13.52 5.25
CA GLN A 14 5.46 -14.70 4.49
C GLN A 14 4.33 -15.31 3.64
N ARG A 15 3.10 -14.82 3.77
CA ARG A 15 1.97 -15.29 2.97
C ARG A 15 1.95 -14.60 1.62
N ASP A 16 1.52 -15.31 0.59
CA ASP A 16 1.27 -14.74 -0.73
C ASP A 16 0.10 -13.74 -0.65
N MET A 17 -1.01 -14.18 -0.06
CA MET A 17 -2.19 -13.37 0.19
C MET A 17 -2.11 -12.64 1.55
N ARG A 18 -1.94 -11.31 1.52
CA ARG A 18 -1.72 -10.46 2.72
C ARG A 18 -2.84 -9.47 3.03
N ALA A 19 -3.98 -9.57 2.36
CA ALA A 19 -5.18 -8.78 2.64
C ALA A 19 -5.90 -9.26 3.92
N LEU A 20 -5.24 -9.09 5.06
CA LEU A 20 -5.64 -9.63 6.37
C LEU A 20 -5.95 -8.53 7.40
N SER A 21 -6.15 -7.29 6.96
CA SER A 21 -6.42 -6.14 7.82
C SER A 21 -7.83 -5.59 7.60
N HIS A 22 -8.34 -4.86 8.58
CA HIS A 22 -9.62 -4.16 8.51
C HIS A 22 -9.48 -2.76 7.87
N GLY A 23 -8.43 -2.55 7.05
CA GLY A 23 -8.22 -1.32 6.28
C GLY A 23 -6.92 -0.56 6.54
N CYS A 24 -6.28 -0.71 7.72
CA CYS A 24 -4.96 -0.11 7.95
C CYS A 24 -3.83 -0.91 7.26
N VAL A 25 -2.73 -0.23 6.92
CA VAL A 25 -1.58 -0.84 6.22
C VAL A 25 -0.52 -1.25 7.23
N ARG A 26 -0.25 -2.55 7.35
CA ARG A 26 0.79 -3.06 8.25
C ARG A 26 2.15 -3.01 7.56
N LEU A 27 3.16 -2.48 8.24
CA LEU A 27 4.53 -2.40 7.74
C LEU A 27 5.35 -3.60 8.21
N GLN A 28 6.11 -4.20 7.29
CA GLN A 28 7.06 -5.26 7.63
C GLN A 28 8.20 -4.70 8.48
N ASP A 29 8.79 -3.59 8.05
CA ASP A 29 9.81 -2.83 8.76
C ASP A 29 9.33 -1.40 9.10
N PRO A 30 8.58 -1.22 10.20
CA PRO A 30 8.14 0.10 10.63
C PRO A 30 9.27 1.00 11.14
N ARG A 31 10.39 0.42 11.64
CA ARG A 31 11.51 1.21 12.17
C ARG A 31 12.32 1.81 11.02
N GLY A 32 12.59 1.03 9.97
CA GLY A 32 13.18 1.53 8.74
C GLY A 32 12.30 2.59 8.07
N MET A 33 10.98 2.37 8.00
CA MET A 33 10.06 3.39 7.49
C MET A 33 10.09 4.68 8.32
N ALA A 34 10.08 4.59 9.65
CA ALA A 34 10.17 5.76 10.53
C ALA A 34 11.48 6.53 10.31
N ALA A 35 12.61 5.82 10.25
CA ALA A 35 13.92 6.39 9.98
C ALA A 35 13.97 7.11 8.62
N ALA A 36 13.45 6.47 7.56
CA ALA A 36 13.40 7.04 6.21
C ALA A 36 12.49 8.28 6.15
N VAL A 37 11.33 8.23 6.80
CA VAL A 37 10.37 9.36 6.84
C VAL A 37 10.96 10.56 7.59
N LEU A 38 11.60 10.33 8.73
CA LEU A 38 12.22 11.37 9.55
C LEU A 38 13.58 11.85 9.02
N GLY A 39 14.21 11.12 8.11
CA GLY A 39 15.54 11.44 7.59
C GLY A 39 16.65 11.22 8.63
N THR A 40 16.53 10.15 9.41
CA THR A 40 17.44 9.79 10.51
C THR A 40 17.86 8.31 10.40
N SER A 41 18.68 7.81 11.32
CA SER A 41 19.10 6.41 11.37
C SER A 41 18.11 5.51 12.12
N VAL A 42 18.13 4.22 11.84
CA VAL A 42 17.36 3.23 12.62
C VAL A 42 17.82 3.19 14.08
N ASP A 43 19.11 3.42 14.33
CA ASP A 43 19.67 3.50 15.69
C ASP A 43 19.09 4.68 16.46
N TYR A 44 18.91 5.84 15.83
CA TYR A 44 18.23 6.97 16.47
C TYR A 44 16.80 6.60 16.89
N ILE A 45 16.06 5.89 16.03
CA ILE A 45 14.72 5.39 16.37
C ILE A 45 14.79 4.41 17.54
N ALA A 46 15.75 3.49 17.53
CA ALA A 46 15.94 2.52 18.61
C ALA A 46 16.26 3.21 19.95
N GLU A 47 17.18 4.16 19.97
CA GLU A 47 17.52 4.94 21.17
C GLU A 47 16.30 5.69 21.72
N LYS A 48 15.52 6.34 20.84
CA LYS A 48 14.29 7.04 21.26
C LYS A 48 13.28 6.11 21.93
N LEU A 49 13.11 4.90 21.39
CA LEU A 49 12.14 3.93 21.91
C LEU A 49 12.59 3.26 23.21
N LYS A 50 13.88 3.27 23.56
CA LYS A 50 14.36 2.77 24.86
C LYS A 50 13.76 3.54 26.04
N HIS A 51 13.42 4.81 25.83
CA HIS A 51 12.82 5.68 26.84
C HIS A 51 11.29 5.56 26.92
N GLY A 52 10.70 4.59 26.21
CA GLY A 52 9.26 4.35 26.16
C GLY A 52 8.60 5.00 24.95
N HIS A 53 7.45 5.65 25.17
CA HIS A 53 6.69 6.24 24.08
C HIS A 53 7.31 7.55 23.59
N ALA A 54 7.54 7.64 22.28
CA ALA A 54 8.00 8.85 21.61
C ALA A 54 7.03 9.22 20.48
N THR A 55 6.90 10.51 20.20
CA THR A 55 6.15 11.04 19.06
C THR A 55 6.98 12.13 18.41
N GLU A 56 7.14 12.06 17.10
CA GLU A 56 7.92 13.02 16.34
C GLU A 56 7.14 13.45 15.09
N LYS A 57 7.14 14.75 14.82
CA LYS A 57 6.48 15.30 13.63
C LYS A 57 7.41 15.16 12.44
N VAL A 58 6.89 14.64 11.33
CA VAL A 58 7.60 14.64 10.06
C VAL A 58 7.66 16.07 9.53
N ALA A 59 8.87 16.66 9.50
CA ALA A 59 9.06 18.04 9.06
C ALA A 59 8.77 18.22 7.55
N ARG A 60 9.10 17.21 6.75
CA ARG A 60 8.86 17.20 5.30
C ARG A 60 7.44 16.75 4.98
N ARG A 61 6.81 17.40 3.98
CA ARG A 61 5.55 16.92 3.41
C ARG A 61 5.84 15.76 2.47
N ILE A 62 5.37 14.57 2.81
CA ILE A 62 5.50 13.36 2.00
C ILE A 62 4.12 13.01 1.48
N PRO A 63 3.88 13.05 0.15
CA PRO A 63 2.62 12.57 -0.38
C PRO A 63 2.56 11.04 -0.24
N VAL A 64 1.40 10.54 0.18
CA VAL A 64 1.14 9.10 0.32
C VAL A 64 -0.01 8.73 -0.61
N TYR A 65 0.26 7.85 -1.57
CA TYR A 65 -0.73 7.34 -2.51
C TYR A 65 -0.94 5.85 -2.26
N VAL A 66 -2.20 5.44 -2.10
CA VAL A 66 -2.59 4.03 -2.06
C VAL A 66 -3.34 3.74 -3.35
N ALA A 67 -2.66 3.12 -4.29
CA ALA A 67 -3.21 2.73 -5.58
C ALA A 67 -3.45 1.21 -5.63
N TYR A 68 -4.34 0.79 -6.51
CA TYR A 68 -4.70 -0.61 -6.68
C TYR A 68 -4.55 -0.98 -8.15
N PHE A 69 -3.60 -1.87 -8.44
CA PHE A 69 -3.30 -2.35 -9.77
C PHE A 69 -3.28 -3.88 -9.75
N THR A 70 -4.08 -4.48 -10.62
CA THR A 70 -4.10 -5.93 -10.89
C THR A 70 -3.22 -6.30 -12.09
N ALA A 71 -2.68 -5.30 -12.79
CA ALA A 71 -1.64 -5.44 -13.81
C ALA A 71 -0.58 -4.35 -13.59
N TRP A 72 0.69 -4.74 -13.45
CA TRP A 72 1.79 -3.81 -13.18
C TRP A 72 3.11 -4.29 -13.80
N PRO A 73 3.94 -3.41 -14.39
CA PRO A 73 5.23 -3.81 -14.94
C PRO A 73 6.24 -4.16 -13.84
N ASP A 74 6.98 -5.24 -14.05
CA ASP A 74 8.19 -5.52 -13.29
C ASP A 74 9.33 -4.55 -13.68
N MET A 75 10.49 -4.72 -13.05
CA MET A 75 11.67 -3.87 -13.32
C MET A 75 12.23 -4.01 -14.75
N SER A 76 11.87 -5.06 -15.48
CA SER A 76 12.22 -5.26 -16.90
C SER A 76 11.20 -4.65 -17.87
N GLY A 77 10.06 -4.18 -17.37
CA GLY A 77 8.95 -3.65 -18.16
C GLY A 77 7.94 -4.72 -18.60
N LYS A 78 8.14 -5.98 -18.23
CA LYS A 78 7.16 -7.04 -18.50
C LYS A 78 5.99 -6.87 -17.53
N VAL A 79 4.77 -6.85 -18.08
CA VAL A 79 3.55 -6.76 -17.26
C VAL A 79 3.31 -8.07 -16.52
N GLU A 80 3.12 -7.96 -15.21
CA GLU A 80 2.66 -9.03 -14.33
C GLU A 80 1.22 -8.78 -13.91
N TYR A 81 0.48 -9.87 -13.68
CA TYR A 81 -0.92 -9.84 -13.29
C TYR A 81 -1.09 -10.42 -11.88
N PHE A 82 -1.99 -9.81 -11.11
CA PHE A 82 -2.24 -10.11 -9.71
C PHE A 82 -3.73 -10.38 -9.50
N SER A 83 -4.07 -11.12 -8.45
CA SER A 83 -5.47 -11.44 -8.12
C SER A 83 -6.28 -10.19 -7.78
N ASP A 84 -7.47 -10.06 -8.36
CA ASP A 84 -8.40 -8.96 -8.07
C ASP A 84 -9.22 -9.23 -6.81
N ILE A 85 -8.61 -9.03 -5.65
CA ILE A 85 -9.17 -9.39 -4.34
C ILE A 85 -10.33 -8.49 -3.87
N TYR A 86 -10.60 -7.41 -4.61
CA TYR A 86 -11.68 -6.46 -4.32
C TYR A 86 -12.75 -6.42 -5.42
N ASP A 87 -12.68 -7.33 -6.41
CA ASP A 87 -13.61 -7.44 -7.53
C ASP A 87 -13.81 -6.10 -8.27
N ARG A 88 -12.74 -5.32 -8.42
CA ARG A 88 -12.80 -4.00 -9.07
C ARG A 88 -12.73 -4.11 -10.59
N ASP A 89 -12.06 -5.13 -11.12
CA ASP A 89 -11.81 -5.29 -12.54
C ASP A 89 -13.12 -5.64 -13.26
N THR A 90 -13.94 -6.53 -12.69
CA THR A 90 -15.27 -6.84 -13.24
C THR A 90 -16.16 -5.60 -13.30
N ARG A 91 -16.15 -4.77 -12.25
CA ARG A 91 -16.93 -3.53 -12.23
C ARG A 91 -16.41 -2.52 -13.24
N LEU A 92 -15.09 -2.43 -13.41
CA LEU A 92 -14.48 -1.59 -14.42
C LEU A 92 -14.88 -2.04 -15.83
N GLN A 93 -14.83 -3.34 -16.12
CA GLN A 93 -15.24 -3.89 -17.41
C GLN A 93 -16.70 -3.52 -17.75
N GLN A 94 -17.63 -3.72 -16.81
CA GLN A 94 -19.03 -3.35 -17.00
C GLN A 94 -19.22 -1.86 -17.32
N ALA A 95 -18.45 -0.99 -16.65
CA ALA A 95 -18.49 0.45 -16.89
C ALA A 95 -17.93 0.81 -18.28
N LEU A 96 -16.86 0.15 -18.71
CA LEU A 96 -16.29 0.31 -20.05
C LEU A 96 -17.27 -0.14 -21.13
N ASP A 97 -17.87 -1.33 -21.00
CA ASP A 97 -18.85 -1.87 -21.96
C ASP A 97 -20.06 -0.93 -22.11
N SER A 98 -20.58 -0.44 -20.97
CA SER A 98 -21.69 0.52 -20.95
C SER A 98 -21.33 1.84 -21.64
N THR A 99 -20.09 2.30 -21.45
CA THR A 99 -19.59 3.53 -22.08
C THR A 99 -19.42 3.35 -23.58
N GLU A 100 -18.92 2.20 -24.02
CA GLU A 100 -18.74 1.87 -25.43
C GLU A 100 -20.07 1.74 -26.17
N ALA A 101 -21.08 1.11 -25.56
CA ALA A 101 -22.42 0.99 -26.13
C ALA A 101 -23.09 2.35 -26.42
N VAL A 102 -22.83 3.36 -25.58
CA VAL A 102 -23.34 4.73 -25.80
C VAL A 102 -22.55 5.46 -26.89
N ARG A 103 -21.26 5.15 -27.06
CA ARG A 103 -20.37 5.82 -28.01
C ARG A 103 -20.45 5.26 -29.43
N SER A 104 -20.80 4.00 -29.59
CA SER A 104 -21.05 3.40 -30.89
C SER A 104 -22.31 4.04 -31.48
N PRO A 105 -22.22 4.77 -32.62
CA PRO A 105 -23.40 5.33 -33.25
C PRO A 105 -24.33 4.18 -33.64
N ALA A 106 -25.63 4.36 -33.41
CA ALA A 106 -26.64 3.43 -33.91
C ALA A 106 -26.47 3.33 -35.44
N ILE A 107 -26.11 2.13 -35.90
CA ILE A 107 -26.07 1.77 -37.33
C ILE A 107 -27.51 1.60 -37.81
#